data_AF-A0A3M6ZLY0-F1
#
_entry.id   AF-A0A3M6ZLY0-F1
#
_cell.length_a   1.000
_cell.length_b   1.000
_cell.length_c   1.000
_cell.angle_alpha   90.00
_cell.angle_beta   90.00
_cell.angle_gamma   90.00
#
_symmetry.space_group_name_H-M   'P 1'
#
loop_
_entity.id
_entity.type
_entity.pdbx_description
1 polymer ?
#
loop_
_entity_poly.entity_id
_entity_poly.type
_entity_poly.pdbx_seq_one_letter_code
_entity_poly.pdbx_strand_id
1 'polypeptide(L)'
;MSKVKDIVLMLLDRLRVEQAEDRFEKVHNIRRANHLRCGDILPRITVRTHSLLISNESFILINLAISDSLTTRPELDLGIPVRIPYHSTNTEDIVTPTTPAAKARVQALSEQLVKAREDPGQFEGIPRIPTIAGDSSGQRVKGKVVIVTGCNSPLGIGRASAHLYARNGARAVFICDYKTDHLETHKRELKSLYPEVEVHAHQIDAGKETDVERVVNEALAKYGRLDVFFANAGISHLPSRIFEASADDFMKTMRTNALGVFLATKHGARGMLQTSKEKPYPGGSIIGTASVAGLRSNAGATDYSASKAAVISIMQTACYQLTGTGIRCNAVCPGIIETGMTSL
;
A
#
# COMPACT_ATOMS: atom_id res chain seq x y z
N MET A 1 6.31 -8.13 15.53
CA MET A 1 4.98 -7.83 14.89
C MET A 1 4.39 -6.42 15.17
N SER A 2 5.02 -5.49 15.92
CA SER A 2 4.48 -4.10 16.05
C SER A 2 4.53 -3.29 14.75
N LYS A 3 5.39 -3.70 13.82
CA LYS A 3 5.75 -3.00 12.58
C LYS A 3 4.76 -3.18 11.40
N VAL A 4 3.88 -4.19 11.47
CA VAL A 4 2.78 -4.38 10.48
C VAL A 4 1.66 -3.35 10.69
N LYS A 5 1.49 -2.87 11.93
CA LYS A 5 0.50 -1.87 12.34
C LYS A 5 0.57 -0.59 11.49
N ASP A 6 1.77 -0.04 11.32
CA ASP A 6 1.95 1.27 10.67
C ASP A 6 1.67 1.20 9.17
N ILE A 7 2.02 0.08 8.53
CA ILE A 7 1.79 -0.12 7.10
C ILE A 7 0.29 -0.19 6.80
N VAL A 8 -0.47 -0.99 7.57
CA VAL A 8 -1.86 -1.29 7.20
C VAL A 8 -2.88 -0.27 7.74
N LEU A 9 -2.64 0.38 8.90
CA LEU A 9 -3.46 1.54 9.32
C LEU A 9 -3.28 2.74 8.38
N MET A 10 -2.08 2.96 7.82
CA MET A 10 -1.85 3.99 6.80
C MET A 10 -2.59 3.70 5.49
N LEU A 11 -2.79 2.43 5.12
CA LEU A 11 -3.59 2.03 3.95
C LEU A 11 -5.08 2.36 4.14
N LEU A 12 -5.61 2.22 5.36
CA LEU A 12 -7.01 2.46 5.68
C LEU A 12 -7.36 3.94 5.90
N ASP A 13 -6.49 4.71 6.55
CA ASP A 13 -6.77 6.12 6.86
C ASP A 13 -6.87 7.02 5.62
N ARG A 14 -6.36 6.57 4.46
CA ARG A 14 -6.39 7.32 3.20
C ARG A 14 -7.46 6.84 2.20
N LEU A 15 -8.41 6.00 2.63
CA LEU A 15 -9.61 5.63 1.85
C LEU A 15 -10.75 6.66 1.94
N ARG A 16 -10.51 7.88 2.44
CA ARG A 16 -11.51 8.96 2.43
C ARG A 16 -11.88 9.31 0.97
N VAL A 17 -13.06 8.89 0.56
CA VAL A 17 -13.81 9.48 -0.56
C VAL A 17 -14.45 10.74 -0.01
N GLU A 18 -13.80 11.90 -0.15
CA GLU A 18 -14.56 13.15 -0.12
C GLU A 18 -15.28 13.29 -1.47
N GLN A 19 -16.58 13.55 -1.42
CA GLN A 19 -17.50 13.58 -2.56
C GLN A 19 -16.93 14.40 -3.72
N ALA A 20 -16.66 13.73 -4.84
CA ALA A 20 -16.25 14.34 -6.10
C ALA A 20 -17.44 14.96 -6.89
N GLU A 21 -18.63 14.97 -6.29
CA GLU A 21 -19.89 15.36 -6.93
C GLU A 21 -19.92 16.85 -7.33
N ASP A 22 -19.28 17.73 -6.55
CA ASP A 22 -19.39 19.19 -6.71
C ASP A 22 -18.31 19.81 -7.64
N ARG A 23 -17.33 19.01 -8.08
CA ARG A 23 -16.18 19.49 -8.89
C ARG A 23 -16.33 19.24 -10.39
N PHE A 24 -17.17 18.30 -10.79
CA PHE A 24 -17.35 17.95 -12.20
C PHE A 24 -18.05 19.06 -13.01
N GLU A 25 -19.02 19.74 -12.41
CA GLU A 25 -19.83 20.78 -13.07
C GLU A 25 -19.03 22.07 -13.31
N LYS A 26 -18.10 22.41 -12.39
CA LYS A 26 -17.17 23.55 -12.54
C LYS A 26 -16.14 23.34 -13.66
N VAL A 27 -15.61 22.13 -13.81
CA VAL A 27 -14.61 21.82 -14.86
C VAL A 27 -15.23 21.91 -16.26
N HIS A 28 -16.52 21.53 -16.40
CA HIS A 28 -17.21 21.59 -17.68
C HIS A 28 -17.53 23.03 -18.11
N ASN A 29 -17.88 23.92 -17.17
CA ASN A 29 -18.16 25.32 -17.45
C ASN A 29 -16.90 26.15 -17.79
N ILE A 30 -15.75 25.85 -17.18
CA ILE A 30 -14.47 26.54 -17.48
C ILE A 30 -13.97 26.21 -18.91
N ARG A 31 -14.21 24.98 -19.40
CA ARG A 31 -13.82 24.57 -20.76
C ARG A 31 -14.57 25.31 -21.88
N ARG A 32 -15.83 25.71 -21.64
CA ARG A 32 -16.61 26.48 -22.64
C ARG A 32 -16.21 27.95 -22.71
N ALA A 33 -15.65 28.52 -21.65
CA ALA A 33 -15.35 29.95 -21.60
C ALA A 33 -14.03 30.36 -22.26
N ASN A 34 -12.99 29.50 -22.28
CA ASN A 34 -11.60 29.98 -22.49
C ASN A 34 -10.80 29.35 -23.66
N HIS A 35 -11.39 28.55 -24.55
CA HIS A 35 -10.67 27.98 -25.72
C HIS A 35 -9.25 27.43 -25.43
N LEU A 36 -9.05 26.78 -24.28
CA LEU A 36 -7.74 26.25 -23.88
C LEU A 36 -7.41 24.94 -24.62
N ARG A 37 -6.16 24.78 -25.07
CA ARG A 37 -5.69 23.54 -25.75
C ARG A 37 -5.32 22.49 -24.70
N CYS A 38 -5.24 21.23 -25.16
CA CYS A 38 -5.04 20.02 -24.35
C CYS A 38 -3.75 20.00 -23.47
N GLY A 39 -2.87 21.02 -23.57
CA GLY A 39 -1.61 21.13 -22.82
C GLY A 39 -1.59 22.16 -21.68
N ASP A 40 -2.62 23.01 -21.55
CA ASP A 40 -2.52 24.23 -20.70
C ASP A 40 -2.93 24.02 -19.23
N ILE A 41 -3.28 22.79 -18.83
CA ILE A 41 -3.59 22.43 -17.44
C ILE A 41 -2.83 21.14 -17.09
N LEU A 42 -1.57 21.28 -16.70
CA LEU A 42 -0.82 20.17 -16.10
C LEU A 42 -1.27 20.00 -14.64
N PRO A 43 -1.79 18.83 -14.23
CA PRO A 43 -2.05 18.56 -12.83
C PRO A 43 -0.72 18.57 -12.06
N ARG A 44 -0.66 19.30 -10.93
CA ARG A 44 0.51 19.26 -10.04
C ARG A 44 0.57 17.89 -9.36
N ILE A 45 1.49 17.04 -9.79
CA ILE A 45 1.88 15.85 -9.03
C ILE A 45 2.58 16.34 -7.76
N THR A 46 1.90 16.26 -6.62
CA THR A 46 2.54 16.54 -5.33
C THR A 46 3.09 15.23 -4.80
N VAL A 47 4.40 15.02 -4.92
CA VAL A 47 5.08 13.94 -4.20
C VAL A 47 5.13 14.34 -2.73
N ARG A 48 4.34 13.68 -1.88
CA ARG A 48 4.46 13.84 -0.43
C ARG A 48 5.12 12.61 0.17
N THR A 49 6.44 12.62 0.25
CA THR A 49 7.18 11.72 1.14
C THR A 49 6.78 12.03 2.58
N HIS A 50 6.11 11.08 3.24
CA HIS A 50 5.92 11.15 4.69
C HIS A 50 6.93 10.17 5.30
N SER A 51 8.02 10.71 5.84
CA SER A 51 8.94 9.96 6.67
C SER A 51 8.34 9.88 8.08
N LEU A 52 8.02 8.67 8.54
CA LEU A 52 7.69 8.44 9.95
C LEU A 52 8.89 7.73 10.58
N LEU A 53 9.64 8.47 11.40
CA LEU A 53 10.69 7.89 12.25
C LEU A 53 10.02 7.27 13.48
N ILE A 54 9.98 5.95 13.55
CA ILE A 54 9.62 5.23 14.77
C ILE A 54 10.84 4.37 15.14
N SER A 55 11.54 4.79 16.20
CA SER A 55 12.63 4.06 16.90
C SER A 55 13.67 3.37 16.00
N ASN A 56 14.81 4.04 15.73
CA ASN A 56 16.02 3.51 15.07
C ASN A 56 15.88 2.72 13.75
N GLU A 57 14.68 2.56 13.20
CA GLU A 57 14.41 1.93 11.91
C GLU A 57 13.47 2.83 11.09
N SER A 58 13.83 3.09 9.83
CA SER A 58 13.13 4.04 8.98
C SER A 58 11.92 3.39 8.31
N PHE A 59 10.71 3.94 8.45
CA PHE A 59 9.58 3.67 7.56
C PHE A 59 9.42 4.84 6.60
N ILE A 60 9.45 4.58 5.29
CA ILE A 60 9.24 5.63 4.28
C ILE A 60 8.01 5.26 3.47
N LEU A 61 6.92 5.99 3.66
CA LEU A 61 5.81 5.93 2.72
C LEU A 61 6.06 6.94 1.61
N ILE A 62 6.27 6.45 0.39
CA ILE A 62 6.21 7.31 -0.80
C ILE A 62 4.74 7.46 -1.16
N ASN A 63 4.15 8.59 -0.75
CA ASN A 63 2.78 8.93 -1.12
C ASN A 63 2.80 9.78 -2.39
N LEU A 64 2.07 9.31 -3.41
CA LEU A 64 1.73 10.12 -4.56
C LEU A 64 0.22 10.35 -4.54
N ALA A 65 -0.18 11.56 -4.18
CA ALA A 65 -1.52 12.04 -4.40
C ALA A 65 -1.43 13.18 -5.42
N ILE A 66 -2.07 13.01 -6.57
CA ILE A 66 -2.28 14.13 -7.49
C ILE A 66 -3.39 14.98 -6.86
N SER A 67 -3.04 16.22 -6.53
CA SER A 67 -3.98 17.21 -6.00
C SER A 67 -4.43 18.10 -7.14
N ASP A 68 -5.70 18.01 -7.54
CA ASP A 68 -6.34 19.03 -8.38
C ASP A 68 -6.61 20.28 -7.53
N SER A 69 -5.54 21.03 -7.21
CA SER A 69 -5.64 22.37 -6.65
C SER A 69 -5.43 23.40 -7.76
N LEU A 70 -6.53 23.83 -8.38
CA LEU A 70 -6.57 25.09 -9.12
C LEU A 70 -6.58 26.24 -8.11
N THR A 71 -5.41 26.64 -7.64
CA THR A 71 -5.24 27.94 -6.97
C THR A 71 -4.32 28.78 -7.83
N THR A 72 -4.91 29.63 -8.65
CA THR A 72 -4.25 30.78 -9.26
C THR A 72 -3.86 31.76 -8.15
N ARG A 73 -2.57 31.91 -7.87
CA ARG A 73 -2.03 33.15 -7.31
C ARG A 73 -0.84 33.59 -8.17
N PRO A 74 -0.79 34.88 -8.56
CA PRO A 74 0.30 35.40 -9.37
C PRO A 74 1.59 35.57 -8.55
N GLU A 75 2.67 35.71 -9.30
CA GLU A 75 4.11 35.71 -9.01
C GLU A 75 4.61 36.46 -7.75
N LEU A 76 5.79 36.02 -7.28
CA LEU A 76 6.93 36.93 -7.07
C LEU A 76 8.24 36.15 -7.19
N ASP A 77 8.82 36.23 -8.38
CA ASP A 77 10.22 35.97 -8.67
C ASP A 77 11.06 37.07 -8.00
N LEU A 78 11.87 36.68 -7.02
CA LEU A 78 12.94 37.53 -6.48
C LEU A 78 14.21 36.69 -6.47
N GLY A 79 14.98 36.83 -7.54
CA GLY A 79 16.34 36.30 -7.68
C GLY A 79 17.28 36.89 -6.62
N ILE A 80 17.35 36.24 -5.46
CA ILE A 80 18.36 36.52 -4.42
C ILE A 80 19.24 35.27 -4.29
N PRO A 81 20.57 35.37 -4.50
CA PRO A 81 21.47 34.24 -4.33
C PRO A 81 21.62 33.94 -2.83
N VAL A 82 21.06 32.81 -2.37
CA VAL A 82 21.26 32.36 -0.98
C VAL A 82 22.66 31.75 -0.86
N ARG A 83 23.63 32.56 -0.42
CA ARG A 83 24.86 32.07 0.22
C ARG A 83 24.47 31.36 1.52
N ILE A 84 24.91 30.13 1.71
CA ILE A 84 24.83 29.41 2.99
C ILE A 84 26.04 29.84 3.83
N PRO A 85 25.87 30.59 4.94
CA PRO A 85 26.96 30.83 5.86
C PRO A 85 27.14 29.60 6.75
N TYR A 86 28.37 29.10 6.82
CA TYR A 86 28.78 28.10 7.80
C TYR A 86 28.97 28.83 9.14
N HIS A 87 27.99 28.72 10.05
CA HIS A 87 28.16 29.12 11.44
C HIS A 87 27.96 27.91 12.37
N SER A 88 29.02 27.60 13.11
CA SER A 88 29.01 26.73 14.28
C SER A 88 28.14 27.36 15.36
N THR A 89 27.06 26.69 15.75
CA THR A 89 26.26 27.11 16.91
C THR A 89 26.17 26.00 17.95
N ASN A 90 26.45 26.41 19.18
CA ASN A 90 26.41 25.65 20.41
C ASN A 90 25.05 24.96 20.63
N THR A 91 25.13 23.86 21.36
CA THR A 91 24.02 23.11 21.97
C THR A 91 23.28 23.95 22.99
N GLU A 92 22.22 24.64 22.58
CA GLU A 92 21.10 25.01 23.48
C GLU A 92 19.76 24.81 22.75
N ASP A 93 18.82 24.24 23.52
CA ASP A 93 17.55 23.62 23.18
C ASP A 93 16.65 24.33 22.15
N ILE A 94 16.34 23.64 21.04
CA ILE A 94 15.12 23.87 20.25
C ILE A 94 14.14 22.73 20.53
N VAL A 95 13.44 22.81 21.67
CA VAL A 95 12.28 21.96 21.96
C VAL A 95 11.08 22.53 21.21
N THR A 96 10.71 21.91 20.09
CA THR A 96 9.41 22.18 19.46
C THR A 96 8.29 21.62 20.34
N PRO A 97 7.20 22.37 20.60
CA PRO A 97 6.12 21.89 21.44
C PRO A 97 5.34 20.80 20.70
N THR A 98 5.57 19.54 21.11
CA THR A 98 4.74 18.40 20.69
C THR A 98 3.35 18.53 21.32
N THR A 99 2.31 18.49 20.49
CA THR A 99 0.92 18.60 20.94
C THR A 99 0.57 17.48 21.94
N PRO A 100 -0.42 17.68 22.84
CA PRO A 100 -0.86 16.63 23.78
C PRO A 100 -1.22 15.32 23.08
N ALA A 101 -1.81 15.40 21.87
CA ALA A 101 -2.12 14.24 21.04
C ALA A 101 -0.86 13.53 20.50
N ALA A 102 0.21 14.27 20.16
CA ALA A 102 1.48 13.69 19.75
C ALA A 102 2.18 13.00 20.93
N LYS A 103 2.20 13.63 22.12
CA LYS A 103 2.72 13.00 23.34
C LYS A 103 1.95 11.74 23.72
N ALA A 104 0.62 11.76 23.66
CA ALA A 104 -0.22 10.58 23.93
C ALA A 104 0.04 9.44 22.94
N ARG A 105 0.26 9.74 21.65
CA ARG A 105 0.63 8.73 20.64
C ARG A 105 2.00 8.12 20.92
N VAL A 106 3.00 8.93 21.29
CA VAL A 106 4.35 8.45 21.62
C VAL A 106 4.32 7.61 22.90
N GLN A 107 3.61 8.05 23.93
CA GLN A 107 3.41 7.33 25.19
C GLN A 107 2.73 5.97 24.96
N ALA A 108 1.63 5.94 24.20
CA ALA A 108 0.93 4.71 23.84
C ALA A 108 1.81 3.75 23.02
N LEU A 109 2.71 4.28 22.18
CA LEU A 109 3.68 3.48 21.45
C LEU A 109 4.72 2.85 22.38
N SER A 110 5.24 3.63 23.34
CA SER A 110 6.19 3.16 24.35
C SER A 110 5.58 2.09 25.27
N GLU A 111 4.34 2.28 25.72
CA GLU A 111 3.63 1.29 26.55
C GLU A 111 3.40 -0.04 25.81
N GLN A 112 3.13 0.01 24.51
CA GLN A 112 2.99 -1.18 23.65
C GLN A 112 4.29 -1.94 23.40
N LEU A 113 5.44 -1.31 23.64
CA LEU A 113 6.77 -1.92 23.55
C LEU A 113 7.21 -2.55 24.89
N VAL A 114 6.71 -2.05 26.03
CA VAL A 114 7.17 -2.44 27.37
C VAL A 114 6.35 -3.59 27.99
N LYS A 115 5.06 -3.72 27.70
CA LYS A 115 4.26 -4.85 28.23
C LYS A 115 4.52 -6.14 27.45
N ALA A 116 4.94 -7.20 28.16
CA ALA A 116 4.90 -8.57 27.66
C ALA A 116 3.47 -8.87 27.20
N ARG A 117 3.33 -9.26 25.93
CA ARG A 117 2.02 -9.46 25.31
C ARG A 117 1.42 -10.76 25.80
N GLU A 118 0.14 -10.73 26.14
CA GLU A 118 -0.65 -11.96 26.29
C GLU A 118 -0.66 -12.70 24.94
N ASP A 119 -0.42 -14.00 24.99
CA ASP A 119 -0.47 -14.87 23.82
C ASP A 119 -1.90 -14.83 23.25
N PRO A 120 -2.10 -14.35 22.01
CA PRO A 120 -3.43 -14.32 21.41
C PRO A 120 -3.98 -15.72 21.14
N GLY A 121 -3.21 -16.77 21.41
CA GLY A 121 -3.56 -18.16 21.22
C GLY A 121 -3.41 -18.57 19.76
N GLN A 122 -4.00 -19.72 19.44
CA GLN A 122 -3.92 -20.30 18.09
C GLN A 122 -5.31 -20.50 17.49
N PHE A 123 -5.35 -20.61 16.17
CA PHE A 123 -6.49 -21.07 15.40
C PHE A 123 -6.00 -22.22 14.53
N GLU A 124 -6.48 -23.44 14.76
CA GLU A 124 -6.09 -24.63 13.98
C GLU A 124 -4.56 -24.78 13.78
N GLY A 125 -3.78 -24.54 14.84
CA GLY A 125 -2.31 -24.69 14.82
C GLY A 125 -1.51 -23.50 14.27
N ILE A 126 -2.17 -22.42 13.82
CA ILE A 126 -1.50 -21.16 13.47
C ILE A 126 -1.73 -20.09 14.54
N PRO A 127 -0.74 -19.23 14.83
CA PRO A 127 -0.90 -18.16 15.83
C PRO A 127 -1.98 -17.17 15.39
N ARG A 128 -2.83 -16.72 16.31
CA ARG A 128 -3.82 -15.67 16.01
C ARG A 128 -3.14 -14.32 15.80
N ILE A 129 -3.76 -13.46 15.00
CA ILE A 129 -3.21 -12.13 14.74
C ILE A 129 -3.43 -11.24 15.96
N PRO A 130 -2.36 -10.72 16.60
CA PRO A 130 -2.51 -9.84 17.76
C PRO A 130 -3.16 -8.52 17.33
N THR A 131 -4.22 -8.13 18.02
CA THR A 131 -4.89 -6.85 17.77
C THR A 131 -4.24 -5.75 18.61
N ILE A 132 -3.49 -4.86 17.95
CA ILE A 132 -2.69 -3.82 18.61
C ILE A 132 -3.39 -2.46 18.58
N ALA A 133 -4.35 -2.26 17.67
CA ALA A 133 -5.09 -1.01 17.53
C ALA A 133 -6.58 -1.28 17.41
N GLY A 134 -7.37 -0.35 17.96
CA GLY A 134 -8.78 -0.23 17.65
C GLY A 134 -9.00 0.12 16.18
N ASP A 135 -10.26 0.08 15.75
CA ASP A 135 -10.60 0.42 14.38
C ASP A 135 -10.30 1.89 14.08
N SER A 136 -10.00 2.19 12.80
CA SER A 136 -10.10 3.56 12.28
C SER A 136 -11.51 4.11 12.56
N SER A 137 -11.73 5.43 12.49
CA SER A 137 -13.06 6.02 12.75
C SER A 137 -14.12 5.59 11.71
N GLY A 138 -14.64 4.36 11.81
CA GLY A 138 -15.61 3.72 10.91
C GLY A 138 -15.01 2.68 9.94
N GLN A 139 -15.88 1.83 9.39
CA GLN A 139 -15.54 0.77 8.42
C GLN A 139 -15.09 1.36 7.06
N ARG A 140 -13.79 1.31 6.78
CA ARG A 140 -13.16 1.99 5.63
C ARG A 140 -13.35 1.31 4.27
N VAL A 141 -13.69 0.03 4.24
CA VAL A 141 -13.89 -0.74 3.00
C VAL A 141 -15.27 -1.38 2.95
N LYS A 142 -16.26 -0.78 3.61
CA LYS A 142 -17.64 -1.29 3.63
C LYS A 142 -18.16 -1.52 2.20
N GLY A 143 -18.58 -2.76 1.92
CA GLY A 143 -19.17 -3.12 0.61
C GLY A 143 -18.15 -3.28 -0.54
N LYS A 144 -16.85 -3.17 -0.27
CA LYS A 144 -15.78 -3.20 -1.29
C LYS A 144 -15.27 -4.62 -1.54
N VAL A 145 -14.81 -4.88 -2.77
CA VAL A 145 -14.17 -6.15 -3.16
C VAL A 145 -12.66 -5.99 -3.22
N VAL A 146 -11.95 -6.88 -2.51
CA VAL A 146 -10.51 -6.79 -2.27
C VAL A 146 -9.80 -8.05 -2.75
N ILE A 147 -8.69 -7.88 -3.47
CA ILE A 147 -7.75 -8.96 -3.81
C ILE A 147 -6.43 -8.71 -3.06
N VAL A 148 -5.89 -9.73 -2.40
CA VAL A 148 -4.59 -9.69 -1.72
C VAL A 148 -3.75 -10.87 -2.15
N THR A 149 -2.49 -10.63 -2.54
CA THR A 149 -1.53 -11.68 -2.89
C THR A 149 -0.49 -11.89 -1.78
N GLY A 150 0.07 -13.10 -1.66
CA GLY A 150 1.04 -13.41 -0.61
C GLY A 150 0.39 -13.69 0.76
N CYS A 151 -0.75 -14.38 0.76
CA CYS A 151 -1.56 -14.64 1.97
C CYS A 151 -1.24 -15.96 2.68
N ASN A 152 -0.40 -16.85 2.16
CA ASN A 152 -0.19 -18.18 2.76
C ASN A 152 0.59 -18.14 4.08
N SER A 153 1.47 -17.17 4.29
CA SER A 153 2.30 -17.12 5.50
C SER A 153 1.47 -16.88 6.77
N PRO A 154 1.58 -17.72 7.81
CA PRO A 154 0.92 -17.49 9.10
C PRO A 154 1.32 -16.17 9.76
N LEU A 155 2.55 -15.70 9.58
CA LEU A 155 3.04 -14.44 10.15
C LEU A 155 3.17 -13.34 9.09
N GLY A 156 2.56 -13.52 7.92
CA GLY A 156 2.75 -12.65 6.76
C GLY A 156 1.89 -11.39 6.77
N ILE A 157 2.38 -10.36 6.09
CA ILE A 157 1.66 -9.10 5.85
C ILE A 157 0.36 -9.37 5.07
N GLY A 158 0.36 -10.29 4.10
CA GLY A 158 -0.84 -10.61 3.31
C GLY A 158 -1.99 -11.16 4.15
N ARG A 159 -1.71 -12.08 5.08
CA ARG A 159 -2.71 -12.59 6.05
C ARG A 159 -3.23 -11.47 6.94
N ALA A 160 -2.33 -10.67 7.53
CA ALA A 160 -2.72 -9.55 8.38
C ALA A 160 -3.59 -8.51 7.65
N SER A 161 -3.26 -8.19 6.40
CA SER A 161 -4.06 -7.28 5.59
C SER A 161 -5.43 -7.85 5.25
N ALA A 162 -5.54 -9.16 4.97
CA ALA A 162 -6.84 -9.81 4.73
C ALA A 162 -7.77 -9.68 5.95
N HIS A 163 -7.26 -9.94 7.16
CA HIS A 163 -8.01 -9.71 8.40
C HIS A 163 -8.42 -8.26 8.55
N LEU A 164 -7.51 -7.33 8.25
CA LEU A 164 -7.83 -5.92 8.42
C LEU A 164 -8.92 -5.44 7.44
N TYR A 165 -8.87 -5.89 6.18
CA TYR A 165 -9.93 -5.60 5.22
C TYR A 165 -11.28 -6.21 5.62
N ALA A 166 -11.29 -7.45 6.09
CA ALA A 166 -12.50 -8.10 6.59
C ALA A 166 -13.09 -7.36 7.79
N ARG A 167 -12.26 -7.04 8.79
CA ARG A 167 -12.63 -6.25 9.97
C ARG A 167 -13.22 -4.87 9.60
N ASN A 168 -12.76 -4.28 8.50
CA ASN A 168 -13.21 -2.98 8.01
C ASN A 168 -14.38 -3.05 7.02
N GLY A 169 -15.10 -4.18 6.99
CA GLY A 169 -16.40 -4.33 6.33
C GLY A 169 -16.33 -4.68 4.84
N ALA A 170 -15.21 -5.22 4.36
CA ALA A 170 -15.11 -5.68 2.96
C ALA A 170 -16.30 -6.59 2.62
N ARG A 171 -16.88 -6.43 1.43
CA ARG A 171 -17.91 -7.36 0.92
C ARG A 171 -17.29 -8.71 0.64
N ALA A 172 -16.12 -8.70 0.01
CA ALA A 172 -15.39 -9.91 -0.33
C ALA A 172 -13.87 -9.69 -0.27
N VAL A 173 -13.15 -10.71 0.19
CA VAL A 173 -11.69 -10.75 0.23
C VAL A 173 -11.21 -12.01 -0.50
N PHE A 174 -10.48 -11.81 -1.59
CA PHE A 174 -9.77 -12.86 -2.32
C PHE A 174 -8.36 -12.96 -1.75
N ILE A 175 -8.11 -14.02 -0.98
CA ILE A 175 -6.78 -14.36 -0.45
C ILE A 175 -6.07 -15.26 -1.45
N CYS A 176 -4.93 -14.79 -1.96
CA CYS A 176 -4.24 -15.45 -3.06
C CYS A 176 -2.78 -15.71 -2.72
N ASP A 177 -2.26 -16.85 -3.12
CA ASP A 177 -0.85 -17.19 -2.92
C ASP A 177 -0.39 -18.30 -3.88
N TYR A 178 0.92 -18.44 -4.08
CA TYR A 178 1.52 -19.51 -4.88
C TYR A 178 1.42 -20.86 -4.16
N LYS A 179 1.59 -20.85 -2.83
CA LYS A 179 1.42 -22.03 -1.96
C LYS A 179 0.06 -21.99 -1.25
N THR A 180 -0.48 -23.15 -0.89
CA THR A 180 -1.83 -23.27 -0.33
C THR A 180 -1.88 -23.86 1.08
N ASP A 181 -0.73 -24.17 1.68
CA ASP A 181 -0.58 -24.90 2.95
C ASP A 181 -1.48 -24.38 4.07
N HIS A 182 -1.65 -23.06 4.18
CA HIS A 182 -2.47 -22.41 5.22
C HIS A 182 -3.65 -21.61 4.65
N LEU A 183 -3.82 -21.55 3.32
CA LEU A 183 -4.76 -20.62 2.71
C LEU A 183 -6.22 -20.94 3.08
N GLU A 184 -6.60 -22.22 3.10
CA GLU A 184 -7.93 -22.63 3.56
C GLU A 184 -8.12 -22.46 5.08
N THR A 185 -7.05 -22.60 5.87
CA THR A 185 -7.08 -22.30 7.32
C THR A 185 -7.35 -20.81 7.56
N HIS A 186 -6.65 -19.92 6.85
CA HIS A 186 -6.89 -18.47 6.92
C HIS A 186 -8.31 -18.11 6.50
N LYS A 187 -8.86 -18.79 5.48
CA LYS A 187 -10.25 -18.60 5.05
C LYS A 187 -11.25 -19.00 6.14
N ARG A 188 -11.06 -20.15 6.80
CA ARG A 188 -11.91 -20.57 7.93
C ARG A 188 -11.81 -19.60 9.09
N GLU A 189 -10.60 -19.13 9.42
CA GLU A 189 -10.39 -18.15 10.48
C GLU A 189 -11.13 -16.84 10.17
N LEU A 190 -10.94 -16.27 8.98
CA LEU A 190 -11.60 -15.05 8.54
C LEU A 190 -13.13 -15.19 8.57
N LYS A 191 -13.69 -16.31 8.09
CA LYS A 191 -15.13 -16.56 8.14
C LYS A 191 -15.65 -16.71 9.57
N SER A 192 -14.87 -17.30 10.48
CA SER A 192 -15.26 -17.44 11.88
C SER A 192 -15.32 -16.09 12.62
N LEU A 193 -14.43 -15.16 12.27
CA LEU A 193 -14.33 -13.84 12.90
C LEU A 193 -15.22 -12.79 12.23
N TYR A 194 -15.46 -12.92 10.93
CA TYR A 194 -16.15 -11.95 10.09
C TYR A 194 -17.18 -12.66 9.18
N PRO A 195 -18.26 -13.22 9.74
CA PRO A 195 -19.21 -14.07 9.01
C PRO A 195 -19.92 -13.36 7.84
N GLU A 196 -20.02 -12.04 7.89
CA GLU A 196 -20.61 -11.20 6.83
C GLU A 196 -19.69 -10.98 5.62
N VAL A 197 -18.42 -11.39 5.70
CA VAL A 197 -17.41 -11.18 4.67
C VAL A 197 -17.26 -12.45 3.84
N GLU A 198 -17.46 -12.34 2.53
CA GLU A 198 -17.16 -13.45 1.63
C GLU A 198 -15.65 -13.63 1.46
N VAL A 199 -15.14 -14.84 1.68
CA VAL A 199 -13.70 -15.11 1.59
C VAL A 199 -13.44 -16.19 0.55
N HIS A 200 -12.66 -15.83 -0.47
CA HIS A 200 -12.26 -16.72 -1.57
C HIS A 200 -10.77 -16.99 -1.49
N ALA A 201 -10.39 -18.26 -1.47
CA ALA A 201 -9.00 -18.69 -1.44
C ALA A 201 -8.60 -19.20 -2.82
N HIS A 202 -7.49 -18.69 -3.36
CA HIS A 202 -7.00 -19.09 -4.68
C HIS A 202 -5.50 -19.34 -4.68
N GLN A 203 -5.12 -20.47 -5.28
CA GLN A 203 -3.75 -20.65 -5.73
C GLN A 203 -3.54 -19.82 -7.00
N ILE A 204 -2.60 -18.88 -6.95
CA ILE A 204 -2.18 -18.08 -8.10
C ILE A 204 -0.66 -17.88 -8.06
N ASP A 205 -0.03 -17.91 -9.23
CA ASP A 205 1.29 -17.33 -9.38
C ASP A 205 1.18 -15.84 -9.74
N ALA A 206 1.59 -14.97 -8.82
CA ALA A 206 1.53 -13.52 -9.03
C ALA A 206 2.39 -13.06 -10.23
N GLY A 207 3.46 -13.79 -10.57
CA GLY A 207 4.30 -13.53 -11.72
C GLY A 207 3.79 -14.14 -13.03
N LYS A 208 2.57 -14.70 -13.04
CA LYS A 208 1.94 -15.33 -14.22
C LYS A 208 0.67 -14.57 -14.60
N GLU A 209 0.68 -13.97 -15.79
CA GLU A 209 -0.37 -13.05 -16.23
C GLU A 209 -1.77 -13.68 -16.25
N THR A 210 -1.89 -14.91 -16.77
CA THR A 210 -3.17 -15.61 -16.85
C THR A 210 -3.81 -15.84 -15.48
N ASP A 211 -3.01 -16.04 -14.43
CA ASP A 211 -3.50 -16.30 -13.09
C ASP A 211 -4.03 -15.00 -12.45
N VAL A 212 -3.30 -13.89 -12.65
CA VAL A 212 -3.70 -12.55 -12.18
C VAL A 212 -4.97 -12.06 -12.91
N GLU A 213 -5.03 -12.24 -14.23
CA GLU A 213 -6.22 -11.91 -15.02
C GLU A 213 -7.44 -12.73 -14.57
N ARG A 214 -7.26 -14.04 -14.34
CA ARG A 214 -8.33 -14.93 -13.90
C ARG A 214 -8.97 -14.48 -12.58
N VAL A 215 -8.18 -14.13 -11.57
CA VAL A 215 -8.74 -13.71 -10.26
C VAL A 215 -9.45 -12.35 -10.35
N VAL A 216 -8.97 -11.43 -11.19
CA VAL A 216 -9.67 -10.16 -11.45
C VAL A 216 -11.00 -10.42 -12.14
N ASN A 217 -11.02 -11.26 -13.18
CA ASN A 217 -12.24 -11.60 -13.91
C ASN A 217 -13.25 -12.31 -13.02
N GLU A 218 -12.81 -13.17 -12.09
CA GLU A 218 -13.69 -13.80 -11.11
C GLU A 218 -14.34 -12.79 -10.16
N ALA A 219 -13.58 -11.81 -9.68
CA ALA A 219 -14.13 -10.72 -8.86
C ALA A 219 -15.19 -9.92 -9.63
N LEU A 220 -14.92 -9.60 -10.90
CA LEU A 220 -15.89 -8.92 -11.77
C LEU A 220 -17.12 -9.77 -12.04
N ALA A 221 -16.96 -11.06 -12.32
CA ALA A 221 -18.09 -11.95 -12.60
C ALA A 221 -19.01 -12.13 -11.38
N LYS A 222 -18.44 -12.28 -10.18
CA LYS A 222 -19.22 -12.49 -8.95
C LYS A 222 -19.86 -11.21 -8.41
N TYR A 223 -19.17 -10.08 -8.53
CA TYR A 223 -19.52 -8.86 -7.80
C TYR A 223 -19.76 -7.64 -8.69
N GLY A 224 -19.48 -7.74 -9.99
CA GLY A 224 -19.56 -6.61 -10.93
C GLY A 224 -18.62 -5.46 -10.58
N ARG A 225 -17.60 -5.70 -9.74
CA ARG A 225 -16.69 -4.67 -9.24
C ARG A 225 -15.38 -5.26 -8.72
N LEU A 226 -14.33 -4.45 -8.81
CA LEU A 226 -13.09 -4.57 -8.04
C LEU A 226 -12.77 -3.20 -7.45
N ASP A 227 -12.36 -3.13 -6.18
CA ASP A 227 -12.09 -1.86 -5.50
C ASP A 227 -10.66 -1.76 -4.97
N VAL A 228 -10.07 -2.86 -4.52
CA VAL A 228 -8.71 -2.88 -3.97
C VAL A 228 -7.93 -4.07 -4.52
N PHE A 229 -6.70 -3.81 -4.97
CA PHE A 229 -5.73 -4.85 -5.28
C PHE A 229 -4.45 -4.57 -4.47
N PHE A 230 -4.19 -5.42 -3.46
CA PHE A 230 -2.95 -5.38 -2.70
C PHE A 230 -1.97 -6.42 -3.23
N ALA A 231 -1.06 -5.97 -4.10
CA ALA A 231 0.03 -6.75 -4.67
C ALA A 231 1.16 -6.89 -3.64
N ASN A 232 1.02 -7.87 -2.76
CA ASN A 232 1.90 -8.09 -1.61
C ASN A 232 2.84 -9.31 -1.76
N ALA A 233 2.52 -10.25 -2.65
CA ALA A 233 3.40 -11.38 -2.92
C ALA A 233 4.84 -10.92 -3.22
N GLY A 234 5.81 -11.58 -2.61
CA GLY A 234 7.21 -11.33 -2.87
C GLY A 234 8.11 -12.39 -2.27
N ILE A 235 9.33 -12.46 -2.79
CA ILE A 235 10.41 -13.35 -2.35
C ILE A 235 11.71 -12.55 -2.22
N SER A 236 12.66 -13.12 -1.49
CA SER A 236 14.05 -12.68 -1.43
C SER A 236 14.93 -13.91 -1.37
N HIS A 237 16.12 -13.86 -1.99
CA HIS A 237 17.16 -14.83 -1.75
C HIS A 237 18.07 -14.36 -0.60
N LEU A 238 18.91 -15.28 -0.11
CA LEU A 238 19.95 -14.94 0.85
C LEU A 238 20.92 -13.91 0.25
N PRO A 239 21.41 -12.94 1.03
CA PRO A 239 22.43 -12.01 0.56
C PRO A 239 23.69 -12.76 0.11
N SER A 240 24.04 -12.63 -1.17
CA SER A 240 25.32 -13.07 -1.73
C SER A 240 26.16 -11.85 -2.12
N ARG A 241 27.47 -12.05 -2.32
CA ARG A 241 28.27 -11.01 -2.98
C ARG A 241 27.79 -10.83 -4.41
N ILE A 242 27.94 -9.63 -4.95
CA ILE A 242 27.42 -9.30 -6.30
C ILE A 242 28.00 -10.21 -7.40
N PHE A 243 29.25 -10.65 -7.25
CA PHE A 243 29.92 -11.53 -8.21
C PHE A 243 29.58 -13.03 -8.02
N GLU A 244 28.86 -13.38 -6.96
CA GLU A 244 28.32 -14.72 -6.70
C GLU A 244 26.82 -14.80 -7.06
N ALA A 245 26.20 -13.67 -7.41
CA ALA A 245 24.77 -13.60 -7.68
C ALA A 245 24.41 -14.34 -8.98
N SER A 246 23.38 -15.19 -8.90
CA SER A 246 22.84 -15.90 -10.06
C SER A 246 21.88 -15.01 -10.85
N ALA A 247 22.03 -14.99 -12.18
CA ALA A 247 21.08 -14.35 -13.07
C ALA A 247 19.68 -14.98 -12.96
N ASP A 248 19.60 -16.30 -12.78
CA ASP A 248 18.33 -17.00 -12.64
C ASP A 248 17.60 -16.60 -11.35
N ASP A 249 18.31 -16.50 -10.24
CA ASP A 249 17.71 -16.10 -8.96
C ASP A 249 17.31 -14.62 -8.99
N PHE A 250 18.13 -13.77 -9.61
CA PHE A 250 17.76 -12.38 -9.88
C PHE A 250 16.45 -12.30 -10.67
N MET A 251 16.32 -13.08 -11.75
CA MET A 251 15.13 -13.08 -12.57
C MET A 251 13.91 -13.69 -11.88
N LYS A 252 14.07 -14.71 -11.02
CA LYS A 252 12.98 -15.23 -10.18
C LYS A 252 12.44 -14.16 -9.24
N THR A 253 13.31 -13.40 -8.59
CA THR A 253 12.93 -12.29 -7.71
C THR A 253 12.23 -11.19 -8.48
N MET A 254 12.77 -10.78 -9.64
CA MET A 254 12.15 -9.78 -10.51
C MET A 254 10.78 -10.23 -11.02
N ARG A 255 10.63 -11.50 -11.42
CA ARG A 255 9.37 -12.06 -11.91
C ARG A 255 8.28 -12.02 -10.84
N THR A 256 8.62 -12.35 -9.60
CA THR A 256 7.64 -12.36 -8.51
C THR A 256 7.34 -10.95 -8.01
N ASN A 257 8.39 -10.19 -7.68
CA ASN A 257 8.25 -8.92 -6.95
C ASN A 257 7.87 -7.76 -7.87
N ALA A 258 8.51 -7.64 -9.03
CA ALA A 258 8.34 -6.50 -9.92
C ALA A 258 7.27 -6.78 -10.98
N LEU A 259 7.42 -7.86 -11.75
CA LEU A 259 6.45 -8.24 -12.77
C LEU A 259 5.08 -8.55 -12.12
N GLY A 260 5.04 -9.22 -10.97
CA GLY A 260 3.78 -9.48 -10.28
C GLY A 260 3.01 -8.22 -9.88
N VAL A 261 3.70 -7.18 -9.41
CA VAL A 261 3.07 -5.88 -9.12
C VAL A 261 2.63 -5.17 -10.40
N PHE A 262 3.42 -5.24 -11.47
CA PHE A 262 3.01 -4.71 -12.77
C PHE A 262 1.72 -5.38 -13.28
N LEU A 263 1.65 -6.71 -13.24
CA LEU A 263 0.47 -7.47 -13.68
C LEU A 263 -0.76 -7.16 -12.83
N ALA A 264 -0.59 -7.10 -11.51
CA ALA A 264 -1.66 -6.68 -10.60
C ALA A 264 -2.14 -5.26 -10.90
N THR A 265 -1.24 -4.36 -11.29
CA THR A 265 -1.58 -2.99 -11.64
C THR A 265 -2.34 -2.92 -12.96
N LYS A 266 -1.84 -3.60 -14.00
CA LYS A 266 -2.45 -3.68 -15.33
C LYS A 266 -3.88 -4.24 -15.23
N HIS A 267 -4.04 -5.43 -14.66
CA HIS A 267 -5.34 -6.11 -14.61
C HIS A 267 -6.25 -5.56 -13.51
N GLY A 268 -5.69 -5.20 -12.36
CA GLY A 268 -6.42 -4.52 -11.30
C GLY A 268 -7.04 -3.20 -11.78
N ALA A 269 -6.28 -2.38 -12.52
CA ALA A 269 -6.81 -1.15 -13.10
C ALA A 269 -7.95 -1.44 -14.11
N ARG A 270 -7.77 -2.42 -15.01
CA ARG A 270 -8.82 -2.84 -15.95
C ARG A 270 -10.11 -3.24 -15.22
N GLY A 271 -10.01 -3.98 -14.12
CA GLY A 271 -11.16 -4.34 -13.30
C GLY A 271 -11.76 -3.16 -12.53
N MET A 272 -10.93 -2.25 -12.03
CA MET A 272 -11.39 -1.06 -11.31
C MET A 272 -12.07 -0.02 -12.20
N LEU A 273 -11.79 -0.03 -13.51
CA LEU A 273 -12.47 0.79 -14.51
C LEU A 273 -13.89 0.32 -14.83
N GLN A 274 -14.21 -0.96 -14.56
CA GLN A 274 -15.56 -1.48 -14.78
C GLN A 274 -16.55 -0.84 -13.80
N THR A 275 -17.69 -0.41 -14.33
CA THR A 275 -18.80 0.15 -13.55
C THR A 275 -19.96 -0.85 -13.51
N SER A 276 -20.77 -0.72 -12.47
CA SER A 276 -21.97 -1.52 -12.26
C SER A 276 -22.98 -0.72 -11.45
N LYS A 277 -24.19 -1.28 -11.23
CA LYS A 277 -25.22 -0.62 -10.42
C LYS A 277 -24.73 -0.27 -9.00
N GLU A 278 -23.87 -1.11 -8.41
CA GLU A 278 -23.30 -0.87 -7.08
C GLU A 278 -22.00 -0.04 -7.12
N LYS A 279 -21.39 0.12 -8.30
CA LYS A 279 -20.17 0.91 -8.52
C LYS A 279 -20.36 1.78 -9.77
N PRO A 280 -21.15 2.86 -9.69
CA PRO A 280 -21.52 3.65 -10.86
C PRO A 280 -20.34 4.41 -11.49
N TYR A 281 -19.26 4.64 -10.73
CA TYR A 281 -18.07 5.36 -11.19
C TYR A 281 -16.82 4.47 -11.13
N PRO A 282 -15.88 4.63 -12.10
CA PRO A 282 -14.59 3.96 -12.03
C PRO A 282 -13.81 4.46 -10.80
N GLY A 283 -12.93 3.60 -10.29
CA GLY A 283 -12.03 3.97 -9.19
C GLY A 283 -11.61 2.80 -8.33
N GLY A 284 -10.60 3.02 -7.50
CA GLY A 284 -10.08 1.99 -6.62
C GLY A 284 -8.69 2.30 -6.07
N SER A 285 -8.06 1.30 -5.45
CA SER A 285 -6.75 1.42 -4.84
C SER A 285 -5.88 0.21 -5.17
N ILE A 286 -4.79 0.46 -5.88
CA ILE A 286 -3.73 -0.51 -6.15
C ILE A 286 -2.55 -0.21 -5.23
N ILE A 287 -2.10 -1.23 -4.52
CA ILE A 287 -1.04 -1.09 -3.51
C ILE A 287 0.04 -2.12 -3.82
N GLY A 288 1.26 -1.66 -4.06
CA GLY A 288 2.44 -2.52 -4.23
C GLY A 288 3.26 -2.58 -2.94
N THR A 289 3.70 -3.77 -2.55
CA THR A 289 4.64 -3.93 -1.42
C THR A 289 6.08 -3.77 -1.90
N ALA A 290 6.64 -2.58 -1.67
CA ALA A 290 8.05 -2.27 -1.89
C ALA A 290 8.88 -2.67 -0.64
N SER A 291 9.95 -1.91 -0.33
CA SER A 291 10.76 -2.03 0.88
C SER A 291 11.66 -0.80 1.01
N VAL A 292 12.13 -0.51 2.21
CA VAL A 292 13.26 0.43 2.41
C VAL A 292 14.52 0.01 1.62
N ALA A 293 14.67 -1.28 1.31
CA ALA A 293 15.71 -1.79 0.42
C ALA A 293 15.59 -1.26 -1.02
N GLY A 294 14.40 -0.84 -1.46
CA GLY A 294 14.21 -0.17 -2.73
C GLY A 294 14.59 1.32 -2.71
N LEU A 295 14.88 1.89 -1.53
CA LEU A 295 15.18 3.32 -1.35
C LEU A 295 16.61 3.57 -0.88
N ARG A 296 17.22 2.60 -0.19
CA ARG A 296 18.55 2.72 0.40
C ARG A 296 19.35 1.46 0.06
N SER A 297 20.64 1.66 -0.19
CA SER A 297 21.60 0.56 -0.31
C SER A 297 21.76 -0.17 1.03
N ASN A 298 22.21 -1.43 0.97
CA ASN A 298 22.53 -2.28 2.13
C ASN A 298 21.34 -2.72 3.02
N ALA A 299 20.09 -2.62 2.55
CA ALA A 299 18.91 -3.07 3.29
C ALA A 299 18.31 -4.40 2.76
N GLY A 300 18.99 -5.07 1.81
CA GLY A 300 18.62 -6.38 1.29
C GLY A 300 19.58 -6.86 0.19
N ALA A 301 19.40 -8.09 -0.29
CA ALA A 301 20.13 -8.62 -1.44
C ALA A 301 19.90 -7.76 -2.70
N THR A 302 20.83 -7.81 -3.68
CA THR A 302 20.78 -6.93 -4.86
C THR A 302 19.51 -7.14 -5.69
N ASP A 303 19.12 -8.39 -5.92
CA ASP A 303 17.89 -8.77 -6.62
C ASP A 303 16.64 -8.23 -5.91
N TYR A 304 16.57 -8.38 -4.59
CA TYR A 304 15.48 -7.88 -3.77
C TYR A 304 15.40 -6.36 -3.86
N SER A 305 16.50 -5.66 -3.60
CA SER A 305 16.59 -4.19 -3.63
C SER A 305 16.19 -3.63 -4.99
N ALA A 306 16.72 -4.20 -6.08
CA ALA A 306 16.36 -3.83 -7.45
C ALA A 306 14.86 -4.04 -7.72
N SER A 307 14.33 -5.19 -7.32
CA SER A 307 12.90 -5.49 -7.51
C SER A 307 11.99 -4.53 -6.72
N LYS A 308 12.35 -4.15 -5.50
CA LYS A 308 11.56 -3.22 -4.68
C LYS A 308 11.69 -1.77 -5.16
N ALA A 309 12.82 -1.38 -5.73
CA ALA A 309 12.96 -0.12 -6.47
C ALA A 309 12.06 -0.09 -7.71
N ALA A 310 11.99 -1.20 -8.45
CA ALA A 310 11.08 -1.33 -9.59
C ALA A 310 9.60 -1.20 -9.17
N VAL A 311 9.19 -1.81 -8.04
CA VAL A 311 7.83 -1.64 -7.49
C VAL A 311 7.49 -0.17 -7.23
N ILE A 312 8.42 0.59 -6.64
CA ILE A 312 8.23 2.03 -6.42
C ILE A 312 7.98 2.71 -7.77
N SER A 313 8.89 2.55 -8.73
CA SER A 313 8.77 3.16 -10.05
C SER A 313 7.47 2.79 -10.77
N ILE A 314 7.06 1.52 -10.74
CA ILE A 314 5.80 1.03 -11.33
C ILE A 314 4.61 1.78 -10.72
N MET A 315 4.54 1.89 -9.38
CA MET A 315 3.43 2.60 -8.73
C MET A 315 3.40 4.08 -9.09
N GLN A 316 4.58 4.73 -9.18
CA GLN A 316 4.67 6.14 -9.57
C GLN A 316 4.19 6.38 -11.00
N THR A 317 4.69 5.58 -11.94
CA THR A 317 4.30 5.67 -13.36
C THR A 317 2.83 5.34 -13.55
N ALA A 318 2.32 4.27 -12.92
CA ALA A 318 0.93 3.88 -13.03
C ALA A 318 -0.02 4.93 -12.45
N CYS A 319 0.35 5.56 -11.33
CA CYS A 319 -0.45 6.65 -10.75
C CYS A 319 -0.62 7.81 -11.74
N TYR A 320 0.45 8.16 -12.46
CA TYR A 320 0.41 9.21 -13.49
C TYR A 320 -0.48 8.79 -14.67
N GLN A 321 -0.30 7.57 -15.19
CA GLN A 321 -1.06 7.06 -16.34
C GLN A 321 -2.55 6.88 -16.05
N LEU A 322 -2.94 6.65 -14.80
CA LEU A 322 -4.32 6.47 -14.37
C LEU A 322 -5.01 7.77 -13.90
N THR A 323 -4.38 8.93 -14.14
CA THR A 323 -4.99 10.23 -13.82
C THR A 323 -6.37 10.36 -14.46
N GLY A 324 -7.36 10.86 -13.70
CA GLY A 324 -8.75 11.02 -14.15
C GLY A 324 -9.61 9.76 -14.08
N THR A 325 -9.05 8.59 -13.75
CA THR A 325 -9.83 7.33 -13.62
C THR A 325 -10.42 7.09 -12.23
N GLY A 326 -10.01 7.89 -11.23
CA GLY A 326 -10.35 7.64 -9.82
C GLY A 326 -9.57 6.48 -9.18
N ILE A 327 -8.61 5.88 -9.88
CA ILE A 327 -7.76 4.81 -9.38
C ILE A 327 -6.48 5.39 -8.77
N ARG A 328 -6.18 5.00 -7.53
CA ARG A 328 -4.95 5.40 -6.82
C ARG A 328 -3.93 4.27 -6.84
N CYS A 329 -2.66 4.58 -7.05
CA CYS A 329 -1.55 3.62 -6.98
C CYS A 329 -0.55 4.05 -5.90
N ASN A 330 -0.19 3.17 -4.98
CA ASN A 330 0.73 3.49 -3.87
C ASN A 330 1.72 2.35 -3.62
N ALA A 331 2.96 2.70 -3.27
CA ALA A 331 3.94 1.75 -2.77
C ALA A 331 4.07 1.89 -1.25
N VAL A 332 4.02 0.77 -0.53
CA VAL A 332 4.41 0.72 0.90
C VAL A 332 5.83 0.22 1.00
N CYS A 333 6.69 0.88 1.79
CA CYS A 333 8.09 0.48 1.97
C CYS A 333 8.35 0.07 3.43
N PRO A 334 8.04 -1.19 3.80
CA PRO A 334 8.34 -1.73 5.12
C PRO A 334 9.84 -1.71 5.43
N GLY A 335 10.17 -1.44 6.70
CA GLY A 335 11.46 -1.77 7.33
C GLY A 335 11.55 -3.27 7.67
N ILE A 336 12.38 -3.65 8.66
CA ILE A 336 12.50 -5.06 9.06
C ILE A 336 11.19 -5.52 9.70
N ILE A 337 10.42 -6.39 9.03
CA ILE A 337 9.19 -6.96 9.59
C ILE A 337 9.45 -8.43 9.91
N GLU A 338 9.29 -8.83 11.17
CA GLU A 338 9.23 -10.24 11.55
C GLU A 338 8.11 -10.96 10.78
N THR A 339 8.52 -11.69 9.75
CA THR A 339 7.69 -12.59 8.94
C THR A 339 8.51 -13.84 8.65
N GLY A 340 7.90 -14.88 8.06
CA GLY A 340 8.66 -16.04 7.59
C GLY A 340 9.72 -15.71 6.51
N MET A 341 9.71 -14.52 5.91
CA MET A 341 10.74 -14.06 4.96
C MET A 341 12.00 -13.54 5.67
N THR A 342 11.89 -13.08 6.91
CA THR A 342 12.99 -12.48 7.70
C THR A 342 13.43 -13.36 8.86
N SER A 343 12.80 -14.51 9.08
CA SER A 343 13.28 -15.49 10.05
C SER A 343 14.58 -16.09 9.50
N LEU A 344 15.70 -15.69 10.11
CA LEU A 344 17.02 -16.29 9.89
C LEU A 344 17.05 -17.74 10.40
#